data_AF-D9PFY1-F1
#
_entry.id   AF-D9PFY1-F1
#
_cell.length_a   1.000
_cell.length_b   1.000
_cell.length_c   1.000
_cell.angle_alpha   90.00
_cell.angle_beta   90.00
_cell.angle_gamma   90.00
#
_symmetry.space_group_name_H-M   'P 1'
#
loop_
_entity.id
_entity.type
_entity.pdbx_description
1 polymer ?
#
loop_
_entity_poly.entity_id
_entity_poly.type
_entity_poly.pdbx_seq_one_letter_code
_entity_poly.pdbx_strand_id
1 'polypeptide(L)'
;MDLTEKKIDGKVMYDGNFITVCKDNVLLPDGSTSTREYITHPGAVAVLALLDNGNLLMERQYRYPLHREFFELPAGKIDDNEHILE
;
A
#
# COMPACT_ATOMS: atom_id res chain seq x y z
N MET A 1 -15.55 -9.89 20.34
CA MET A 1 -14.34 -10.73 20.33
C MET A 1 -13.23 -9.86 19.77
N ASP A 2 -12.12 -9.72 20.49
CA ASP A 2 -10.95 -8.99 19.98
C ASP A 2 -10.18 -9.89 19.01
N LEU A 3 -9.96 -9.41 17.79
CA LEU A 3 -9.28 -10.14 16.71
C LEU A 3 -7.86 -9.60 16.46
N THR A 4 -7.38 -8.69 17.32
CA THR A 4 -6.09 -8.04 17.17
C THR A 4 -4.95 -9.03 17.39
N GLU A 5 -4.07 -9.18 16.39
CA GLU A 5 -2.82 -9.93 16.51
C GLU A 5 -1.73 -9.02 17.11
N LYS A 6 -0.85 -9.58 17.95
CA LYS A 6 0.26 -8.83 18.55
C LYS A 6 1.59 -9.26 17.95
N LYS A 7 2.35 -8.29 17.42
CA LYS A 7 3.73 -8.55 16.97
C LYS A 7 4.60 -8.96 18.14
N ILE A 8 5.34 -10.06 17.97
CA ILE A 8 6.34 -10.56 18.92
C ILE A 8 7.71 -10.03 18.53
N ASP A 9 8.11 -10.31 17.29
CA ASP A 9 9.35 -9.84 16.68
C ASP A 9 9.18 -9.75 15.15
N GLY A 10 10.22 -9.31 14.45
CA GLY A 10 10.21 -9.28 13.00
C GLY A 10 11.56 -8.95 12.39
N LYS A 11 11.68 -9.18 11.08
CA LYS A 11 12.88 -8.89 10.29
C LYS A 11 12.54 -8.43 8.89
N VAL A 12 13.43 -7.61 8.33
CA VAL A 12 13.42 -7.27 6.90
C VAL A 12 13.98 -8.46 6.13
N MET A 13 13.18 -8.98 5.20
CA MET A 13 13.53 -10.12 4.34
C MET A 13 14.15 -9.67 3.02
N TYR A 14 13.76 -8.49 2.55
CA TYR A 14 14.28 -7.86 1.35
C TYR A 14 14.16 -6.35 1.48
N ASP A 15 15.21 -5.64 1.12
CA ASP A 15 15.24 -4.18 1.10
C ASP A 15 15.76 -3.72 -0.26
N GLY A 16 14.84 -3.31 -1.12
CA GLY A 16 15.15 -2.83 -2.46
C GLY A 16 14.86 -1.34 -2.60
N ASN A 17 15.22 -0.78 -3.75
CA ASN A 17 15.05 0.65 -4.02
C ASN A 17 13.60 1.16 -3.99
N PHE A 18 12.60 0.27 -4.11
CA PHE A 18 11.18 0.65 -4.22
C PHE A 18 10.24 -0.09 -3.26
N ILE A 19 10.61 -1.29 -2.82
CA ILE A 19 9.82 -2.09 -1.87
C ILE A 19 10.73 -2.64 -0.78
N THR A 20 10.20 -2.69 0.44
CA THR A 20 10.79 -3.40 1.56
C THR A 20 9.81 -4.48 2.01
N VAL A 21 10.28 -5.72 2.14
CA VAL A 21 9.47 -6.89 2.53
C VAL A 21 9.84 -7.27 3.96
N CYS A 22 8.83 -7.35 4.82
CA CYS A 22 8.96 -7.68 6.22
C CYS A 22 8.36 -9.06 6.51
N LYS A 23 8.93 -9.76 7.50
CA LYS A 23 8.35 -10.96 8.09
C LYS A 23 8.30 -10.81 9.59
N ASP A 24 7.08 -10.86 10.13
CA ASP A 24 6.82 -10.74 11.57
C ASP A 24 6.32 -12.08 12.14
N ASN A 25 6.76 -12.40 13.35
CA ASN A 25 6.11 -13.42 14.18
C ASN A 25 5.03 -12.75 15.03
N VAL A 26 3.83 -13.33 15.07
CA VAL A 26 2.67 -12.75 15.74
C VAL A 26 2.02 -13.72 16.70
N LEU A 27 1.47 -13.20 17.80
CA LEU A 27 0.59 -13.91 18.73
C LEU A 27 -0.86 -13.72 18.27
N LEU A 28 -1.56 -14.84 18.04
CA LEU A 28 -2.97 -14.86 17.65
C LEU A 28 -3.89 -14.72 18.87
N PRO A 29 -5.18 -14.34 18.68
CA PRO A 29 -6.14 -14.22 19.77
C PRO A 29 -6.37 -15.51 20.58
N ASP A 30 -6.10 -16.68 20.00
CA ASP A 30 -6.20 -17.99 20.66
C ASP A 30 -4.93 -18.38 21.46
N GLY A 31 -3.93 -17.51 21.49
CA GLY A 31 -2.65 -17.73 22.17
C GLY A 31 -1.61 -18.50 21.35
N SER A 32 -1.94 -18.97 20.16
CA SER A 32 -0.99 -19.60 19.25
C SER A 32 -0.13 -18.57 18.51
N THR A 33 0.92 -19.03 17.81
CA THR A 33 1.82 -18.17 17.05
C THR A 33 1.76 -18.45 15.55
N SER A 34 1.98 -17.41 14.74
CA SER A 34 2.00 -17.49 13.28
C SER A 34 2.97 -16.47 12.68
N THR A 35 3.15 -16.51 11.36
CA THR A 35 3.97 -15.54 10.61
C THR A 35 3.12 -14.67 9.70
N ARG A 36 3.50 -13.40 9.54
CA ARG A 36 2.94 -12.47 8.55
C ARG A 36 4.06 -11.93 7.65
N GLU A 37 3.86 -12.01 6.35
CA GLU A 37 4.77 -11.43 5.35
C GLU A 37 4.03 -10.29 4.63
N TYR A 38 4.65 -9.11 4.57
CA TYR A 38 4.01 -7.92 4.01
C TYR A 38 5.04 -6.96 3.42
N ILE A 39 4.58 -6.09 2.51
CA ILE A 39 5.36 -4.98 1.96
C ILE A 39 5.01 -3.72 2.75
N THR A 40 6.01 -2.97 3.18
CA THR A 40 5.79 -1.62 3.71
C THR A 40 5.57 -0.65 2.55
N HIS A 41 4.50 0.12 2.60
CA HIS A 41 4.14 1.11 1.59
C HIS A 41 3.81 2.43 2.29
N PRO A 42 4.29 3.59 1.82
CA PRO A 42 4.05 4.90 2.47
C PRO A 42 2.59 5.37 2.40
N GLY A 43 1.65 4.51 1.98
CA GLY A 43 0.33 4.91 1.54
C GLY A 43 0.34 5.61 0.17
N ALA A 44 -0.85 5.94 -0.31
CA ALA A 44 -1.07 6.63 -1.57
C ALA A 44 -2.41 7.36 -1.54
N VAL A 45 -2.55 8.37 -2.40
CA VAL A 45 -3.81 9.06 -2.68
C VAL A 45 -4.21 8.84 -4.13
N ALA A 46 -5.51 8.90 -4.39
CA ALA A 46 -6.08 8.93 -5.73
C ALA A 46 -7.06 10.11 -5.82
N VAL A 47 -7.07 10.79 -6.97
CA VAL A 47 -7.87 11.99 -7.20
C VAL A 47 -8.99 11.69 -8.18
N LEU A 48 -10.23 11.94 -7.75
CA LEU A 48 -11.39 11.92 -8.63
C LEU A 48 -11.66 13.34 -9.14
N ALA A 49 -11.06 13.70 -10.27
CA ALA A 49 -11.21 15.04 -10.86
C ALA A 49 -12.39 15.08 -11.84
N LEU A 50 -13.51 15.67 -11.39
CA LEU A 50 -14.71 15.93 -12.19
C LEU A 50 -14.61 17.30 -12.86
N LEU A 51 -14.74 17.34 -14.18
CA LEU A 51 -14.75 18.56 -14.98
C LEU A 51 -16.17 19.15 -15.05
N ASP A 52 -16.27 20.44 -15.36
CA ASP A 52 -17.56 21.17 -15.45
C ASP A 52 -18.54 20.56 -16.46
N ASN A 53 -18.04 19.85 -17.47
CA ASN A 53 -18.86 19.15 -18.45
C ASN A 53 -19.34 17.76 -18.00
N GLY A 54 -19.05 17.36 -16.75
CA GLY A 54 -19.42 16.08 -16.16
C GLY A 54 -18.45 14.92 -16.47
N ASN A 55 -17.38 15.15 -17.23
CA ASN A 55 -16.39 14.12 -17.52
C ASN A 55 -15.36 13.99 -16.38
N LEU A 56 -14.80 12.79 -16.23
CA LEU A 56 -13.68 12.54 -15.32
C LEU A 56 -12.35 12.64 -16.06
N LEU A 57 -11.36 13.28 -15.42
CA LEU A 57 -9.97 13.20 -15.88
C LEU A 57 -9.39 11.83 -15.49
N MET A 58 -8.77 11.16 -16.46
CA MET A 58 -8.12 9.87 -16.28
C MET A 58 -6.74 9.88 -16.93
N GLU A 59 -5.84 9.04 -16.41
CA GLU A 59 -4.54 8.76 -17.03
C GLU A 59 -4.59 7.44 -17.81
N ARG A 60 -3.73 7.32 -18.83
CA ARG A 60 -3.43 6.04 -19.48
C ARG A 60 -1.98 5.68 -19.17
N GLN A 61 -1.77 4.70 -18.31
CA GLN A 61 -0.46 4.38 -17.76
C GLN A 61 -0.08 2.92 -17.96
N TYR A 62 1.15 2.67 -18.40
CA TYR A 62 1.69 1.31 -18.52
C TYR A 62 2.16 0.80 -17.15
N ARG A 63 1.65 -0.36 -16.72
CA ARG A 63 2.07 -1.02 -15.48
C ARG A 63 2.89 -2.27 -15.81
N TYR A 64 4.20 -2.16 -15.64
CA TYR A 64 5.14 -3.27 -15.89
C TYR A 64 4.76 -4.59 -15.21
N PRO A 65 4.30 -4.64 -13.94
CA PRO A 65 3.92 -5.90 -13.29
C PRO A 65 2.82 -6.70 -14.01
N LEU A 66 2.00 -6.04 -14.83
CA LEU A 66 0.91 -6.67 -15.58
C LEU A 66 1.07 -6.52 -17.10
N HIS A 67 2.22 -6.02 -17.54
CA HIS A 67 2.63 -5.86 -18.94
C HIS A 67 1.58 -5.22 -19.86
N ARG A 68 0.80 -4.27 -19.36
CA ARG A 68 -0.23 -3.58 -20.15
C ARG A 68 -0.50 -2.18 -19.65
N GLU A 69 -1.22 -1.43 -20.48
CA GLU A 69 -1.74 -0.11 -20.12
C GLU A 69 -3.09 -0.22 -19.41
N PHE A 70 -3.31 0.69 -18.47
CA PHE A 70 -4.54 0.85 -17.71
C PHE A 70 -5.06 2.26 -17.89
N PHE A 71 -6.39 2.41 -17.84
CA PHE A 71 -7.00 3.69 -17.53
C PHE A 71 -7.15 3.78 -16.02
N GLU A 72 -6.53 4.78 -15.41
CA GLU A 72 -6.46 4.94 -13.96
C GLU A 72 -6.91 6.35 -13.56
N LEU A 73 -7.30 6.52 -12.30
CA LEU A 73 -7.38 7.85 -11.70
C LEU A 73 -5.96 8.35 -11.46
N PRO A 74 -5.69 9.66 -11.61
CA PRO A 74 -4.43 10.24 -11.16
C PRO A 74 -4.19 9.87 -9.69
N ALA A 75 -3.04 9.26 -9.41
CA ALA A 75 -2.70 8.77 -8.09
C ALA A 75 -1.20 8.85 -7.84
N GLY A 76 -0.81 8.96 -6.57
CA GLY A 76 0.58 9.12 -6.15
C GLY A 76 0.83 8.54 -4.77
N LYS A 77 2.10 8.19 -4.49
CA LYS A 77 2.54 7.87 -3.12
C LYS A 77 2.54 9.15 -2.30
N ILE A 78 2.36 9.00 -0.99
CA ILE A 78 2.53 10.11 -0.05
C ILE A 78 4.03 10.22 0.24
N ASP A 79 4.57 11.44 0.14
CA ASP A 79 5.98 11.70 0.46
C ASP A 79 6.21 11.73 1.97
N ASP A 80 7.46 11.53 2.39
CA ASP A 80 7.81 11.48 3.80
C ASP A 80 7.48 12.82 4.51
N ASN A 81 6.65 12.73 5.55
CA ASN A 81 6.12 13.86 6.34
C ASN A 81 5.19 14.82 5.58
N GLU A 82 4.70 14.42 4.41
CA GLU A 82 3.65 15.12 3.70
C GLU A 82 2.29 14.88 4.38
N HIS A 83 1.47 15.93 4.48
CA HIS A 83 0.09 15.77 4.90
C HIS A 83 -0.73 15.27 3.71
N ILE A 84 -1.63 14.30 3.93
CA ILE A 84 -2.34 13.57 2.86
C ILE A 84 -3.12 14.52 1.91
N LEU A 85 -3.51 15.71 2.37
CA LEU A 85 -4.33 16.67 1.64
C LEU A 85 -3.79 18.12 1.63
N GLU A 86 -2.69 18.40 2.32
CA GLU A 86 -2.16 19.77 2.48
C GLU A 86 -0.74 19.92 1.95
#